data_AF-A0A442GYA6-F1
#
_entry.id   AF-A0A442GYA6-F1
#
_cell.length_a   1.000
_cell.length_b   1.000
_cell.length_c   1.000
_cell.angle_alpha   90.00
_cell.angle_beta   90.00
_cell.angle_gamma   90.00
#
_symmetry.space_group_name_H-M   'P 1'
#
loop_
_entity.id
_entity.type
_entity.pdbx_description
1 polymer ?
#
loop_
_entity_poly.entity_id
_entity_poly.type
_entity_poly.pdbx_seq_one_letter_code
_entity_poly.pdbx_strand_id
1 'polypeptide(L)' 'MSFAPSPEMIDAVVEWRQRRPDERVRRALVPLLRDRFGIGPAEAVEVIRQCHAGGADATL' A
#
# COMPACT_ATOMS: atom_id res chain seq x y z
N MET A 1 -0.91 -18.75 -6.62
CA MET A 1 -2.04 -17.80 -6.71
C MET A 1 -1.43 -16.41 -6.74
N SER A 2 -1.48 -15.73 -7.88
CA SER A 2 -1.01 -14.34 -7.95
C SER A 2 -2.09 -13.45 -7.35
N PHE A 3 -1.81 -12.83 -6.21
CA PHE A 3 -2.62 -11.77 -5.66
C PHE A 3 -2.41 -10.52 -6.52
N ALA A 4 -3.49 -9.95 -7.03
CA ALA A 4 -3.49 -8.70 -7.78
C ALA A 4 -4.14 -7.61 -6.91
N PRO A 5 -3.36 -6.66 -6.37
CA PRO A 5 -3.86 -5.46 -5.71
C PRO A 5 -4.91 -4.74 -6.55
N SER A 6 -5.99 -4.30 -5.93
CA SER A 6 -6.92 -3.38 -6.59
C SER A 6 -6.31 -1.97 -6.65
N PRO A 7 -6.74 -1.13 -7.62
CA PRO A 7 -6.32 0.27 -7.68
C PRO A 7 -6.55 1.02 -6.35
N GLU A 8 -7.68 0.76 -5.67
CA GLU A 8 -8.00 1.36 -4.38
C GLU A 8 -7.00 1.01 -3.27
N MET A 9 -6.42 -0.19 -3.30
CA MET A 9 -5.36 -0.58 -2.36
C MET A 9 -4.07 0.19 -2.63
N ILE A 10 -3.74 0.42 -3.90
CA ILE A 10 -2.58 1.22 -4.32
C ILE A 10 -2.78 2.69 -3.93
N ASP A 11 -3.96 3.26 -4.19
CA ASP A 11 -4.30 4.62 -3.78
C ASP A 11 -4.18 4.79 -2.26
N ALA A 12 -4.64 3.82 -1.46
CA ALA A 12 -4.49 3.88 -0.01
C ALA A 12 -3.03 3.93 0.45
N VAL A 13 -2.11 3.25 -0.25
CA VAL A 13 -0.66 3.34 0.00
C VAL A 13 -0.12 4.71 -0.39
N VAL A 14 -0.53 5.26 -1.54
CA VAL A 14 -0.13 6.60 -2.01
C VAL A 14 -0.61 7.67 -1.04
N GLU A 15 -1.87 7.64 -0.64
CA GLU A 15 -2.45 8.53 0.37
C GLU A 15 -1.68 8.46 1.68
N TRP A 16 -1.39 7.25 2.17
CA TRP A 16 -0.59 7.08 3.39
C TRP A 16 0.82 7.66 3.23
N ARG A 17 1.44 7.50 2.06
CA ARG A 17 2.75 8.05 1.72
C ARG A 17 2.72 9.57 1.52
N GLN A 18 1.57 10.22 1.37
CA GLN A 18 1.48 11.69 1.34
C GLN A 18 1.30 12.30 2.74
N ARG A 19 0.89 11.51 3.75
CA ARG A 19 0.72 11.99 5.14
C ARG A 19 2.05 12.45 5.76
N ARG A 20 1.99 13.29 6.80
CA ARG A 20 3.20 13.75 7.50
C ARG A 20 3.97 12.58 8.11
N PRO A 21 5.32 12.62 8.16
CA PRO A 21 6.13 11.52 8.69
C PRO A 21 5.75 11.13 10.13
N ASP A 22 5.41 12.09 10.99
CA ASP A 22 4.90 11.84 12.34
C ASP A 22 3.62 10.98 12.39
N GLU A 23 2.72 11.15 11.41
CA GLU A 23 1.48 10.37 11.32
C GLU A 23 1.73 8.95 10.79
N ARG A 24 2.75 8.79 9.93
CA ARG A 24 3.16 7.48 9.40
C ARG A 24 3.75 6.58 10.48
N VAL A 25 4.52 7.15 11.41
CA VAL A 25 5.05 6.40 12.57
C VAL A 25 3.93 5.92 13.48
N ARG A 26 2.88 6.73 13.65
CA ARG A 26 1.72 6.40 14.50
C ARG A 26 0.76 5.40 13.87
N ARG A 27 0.71 5.30 12.54
CA ARG A 27 -0.15 4.36 11.82
C ARG A 27 0.67 3.54 10.84
N ALA A 28 1.14 2.37 11.28
CA ALA A 28 1.83 1.46 10.39
C ALA A 28 0.94 1.05 9.19
N LEU A 29 1.54 1.03 8.00
CA LEU A 29 0.82 0.82 6.74
C LEU A 29 0.22 -0.59 6.63
N VAL A 30 0.98 -1.62 7.01
CA VAL A 30 0.52 -3.02 6.94
C VAL A 30 -0.74 -3.26 7.78
N PRO A 31 -0.80 -2.93 9.08
CA PRO A 31 -2.03 -3.12 9.86
C PRO A 31 -3.19 -2.26 9.33
N LEU A 32 -2.93 -1.07 8.78
CA LEU A 32 -3.95 -0.26 8.13
C LEU A 32 -4.56 -0.93 6.90
N LEU A 33 -3.75 -1.54 6.03
CA LEU A 33 -4.24 -2.27 4.86
C LEU A 33 -5.04 -3.50 5.26
N ARG A 34 -4.59 -4.21 6.30
CA ARG A 34 -5.29 -5.39 6.83
C ARG A 34 -6.66 -5.02 7.40
N ASP A 35 -6.73 -3.94 8.19
CA ASP A 35 -7.98 -3.45 8.77
C ASP A 35 -8.95 -2.94 7.69
N ARG A 36 -8.45 -2.15 6.72
CA ARG A 36 -9.25 -1.52 5.67
C ARG A 36 -9.76 -2.51 4.62
N PHE A 37 -8.97 -3.51 4.25
CA PHE A 37 -9.27 -4.40 3.12
C PHE A 37 -9.43 -5.88 3.52
N GLY A 38 -9.26 -6.23 4.79
CA GLY A 38 -9.38 -7.61 5.26
C GLY A 38 -8.31 -8.57 4.73
N ILE A 39 -7.21 -8.04 4.18
CA ILE A 39 -6.14 -8.83 3.57
C ILE A 39 -5.13 -9.35 4.60
N GLY A 40 -4.39 -10.40 4.23
CA GLY A 40 -3.27 -10.92 4.99
C GLY A 40 -2.02 -10.04 4.94
N PRO A 41 -1.05 -10.29 5.83
CA PRO A 41 0.21 -9.54 5.85
C PRO A 41 1.04 -9.70 4.57
N ALA A 42 1.00 -10.88 3.93
CA ALA A 42 1.71 -11.13 2.67
C ALA A 42 1.10 -10.31 1.51
N GLU A 43 -0.23 -10.26 1.44
CA GLU A 43 -0.97 -9.47 0.46
C GLU A 43 -0.70 -7.97 0.65
N ALA A 44 -0.69 -7.49 1.89
CA ALA A 44 -0.37 -6.09 2.19
C ALA A 44 1.05 -5.70 1.72
N VAL A 45 2.04 -6.60 1.87
CA VAL A 45 3.39 -6.39 1.34
C VAL A 45 3.37 -6.34 -0.20
N GLU A 46 2.58 -7.18 -0.85
CA GLU A 46 2.45 -7.17 -2.31
C GLU A 46 1.83 -5.87 -2.83
N VAL A 47 0.80 -5.33 -2.15
CA VAL A 47 0.24 -4.00 -2.46
C VAL A 47 1.34 -2.93 -2.40
N ILE A 48 2.15 -2.94 -1.35
CA ILE A 48 3.25 -1.96 -1.18
C ILE A 48 4.30 -2.12 -2.28
N ARG A 49 4.68 -3.35 -2.62
CA ARG A 49 5.63 -3.64 -3.71
C ARG A 49 5.11 -3.17 -5.06
N GLN A 50 3.86 -3.44 -5.37
CA GLN A 50 3.26 -2.99 -6.64
C GLN A 50 3.09 -1.49 -6.70
N CYS A 51 2.76 -0.83 -5.58
CA CYS A 51 2.76 0.63 -5.51
C CYS A 51 4.16 1.21 -5.81
N HIS A 52 5.23 0.57 -5.33
CA HIS A 52 6.60 0.96 -5.65
C HIS A 52 6.98 0.64 -7.11
N ALA A 53 6.57 -0.50 -7.65
CA ALA A 53 6.86 -0.88 -9.04
C ALA A 53 6.13 0.04 -10.03
N GLY A 54 4.84 0.33 -9.81
CA GLY A 54 4.07 1.27 -10.63
C GLY A 54 4.55 2.71 -10.52
N GLY A 55 5.19 3.11 -9.41
CA GLY A 55 5.80 4.42 -9.26
C GLY A 55 7.21 4.56 -9.85
N ALA A 56 7.92 3.44 -10.05
CA ALA A 56 9.24 3.42 -10.69
C ALA A 56 9.13 3.34 -12.23
N ASP A 57 8.04 2.77 -12.76
CA ASP A 57 7.80 2.60 -14.20
C ASP A 57 6.74 3.57 -14.80
N ALA A 58 6.11 4.45 -14.02
CA ALA A 58 5.17 5.47 -14.54
C ALA A 58 5.85 6.70 -15.17
N THR A 59 7.02 6.53 -15.77
CA THR A 59 7.64 7.54 -16.64
C THR A 59 8.03 6.90 -17.97
N LEU A 60 7.07 6.78 -18.89
CA LEU A 60 7.28 6.77 -20.34
C LEU A 60 6.07 7.41 -21.03
#